data_AF-A0A7W9SYY0-F1
#
_entry.id   AF-A0A7W9SYY0-F1
#
_cell.length_a   1.000
_cell.length_b   1.000
_cell.length_c   1.000
_cell.angle_alpha   90.00
_cell.angle_beta   90.00
_cell.angle_gamma   90.00
#
_symmetry.space_group_name_H-M   'P 1'
#
loop_
_entity.id
_entity.type
_entity.pdbx_description
1 polymer ?
#
loop_
_entity_poly.entity_id
_entity_poly.type
_entity_poly.pdbx_seq_one_letter_code
_entity_poly.pdbx_strand_id
1 'polypeptide(L)'
;MPRFRQLLLLFLLLWLAVPAVLLAQTETPAAANKRLFDRTVDELNFRTMETVYDKSFARGKFPVSLRTAKARREFDNFPGRDDLKKLFQNYNSVSDRFKSRFGKGRTDLVEFEKQLNTILVDRNFEFFIRVLPRDERIALIRSLQRAIKQGAAQFNASQDPAPEELAADGAAVPPADIDPASASSANTTPEAVAAEDPQPEPEVALASPATGYAGPRSLDTAPRHDWMDYLNLLLSGSSLLLLLYLVTSVLPDLRSRLDALTEDQELPAPRTRRPAPLPEDRYEDEN
;
A
#
# COMPACT_ATOMS: atom_id res chain seq x y z
N MET A 1 -22.52 -33.87 27.46
CA MET A 1 -21.89 -32.53 27.52
C MET A 1 -21.09 -32.07 26.27
N PRO A 2 -21.08 -32.70 25.07
CA PRO A 2 -20.15 -32.27 24.00
C PRO A 2 -20.46 -30.88 23.39
N ARG A 3 -21.75 -30.51 23.26
CA ARG A 3 -22.18 -29.26 22.62
C ARG A 3 -21.57 -27.98 23.25
N PHE A 4 -21.36 -27.97 24.56
CA PHE A 4 -20.71 -26.84 25.25
C PHE A 4 -19.24 -26.67 24.87
N ARG A 5 -18.49 -27.76 24.60
CA ARG A 5 -17.12 -27.67 24.09
C ARG A 5 -17.08 -27.12 22.66
N GLN A 6 -18.05 -27.47 21.82
CA GLN A 6 -18.15 -26.95 20.46
C GLN A 6 -18.48 -25.46 20.44
N LEU A 7 -19.43 -25.01 21.27
CA LEU A 7 -19.72 -23.58 21.45
C LEU A 7 -18.51 -22.79 21.98
N LEU A 8 -17.81 -23.33 22.98
CA LEU A 8 -16.61 -22.68 23.53
C LEU A 8 -15.47 -22.60 22.50
N LEU A 9 -15.26 -23.63 21.68
CA LEU A 9 -14.28 -23.62 20.59
C LEU A 9 -14.65 -22.62 19.49
N LEU A 10 -15.93 -22.57 19.09
CA LEU A 10 -16.41 -21.58 18.11
C LEU A 10 -16.26 -20.15 18.64
N PHE A 11 -16.59 -19.91 19.91
CA PHE A 11 -16.44 -18.60 20.54
C PHE A 11 -14.96 -18.18 20.64
N LEU A 12 -14.07 -19.10 21.04
CA LEU A 12 -12.62 -18.87 21.06
C LEU A 12 -12.05 -18.55 19.67
N LEU A 13 -12.47 -19.29 18.64
CA LEU A 13 -12.00 -19.11 17.28
C LEU A 13 -12.52 -17.80 16.67
N LEU A 14 -13.78 -17.44 16.94
CA LEU A 14 -14.35 -16.13 16.58
C LEU A 14 -13.61 -14.98 17.30
N TRP A 15 -13.37 -15.12 18.60
CA TRP A 15 -12.67 -14.10 19.41
C TRP A 15 -11.18 -13.94 19.03
N LEU A 16 -10.57 -14.96 18.40
CA LEU A 16 -9.23 -14.89 17.82
C LEU A 16 -9.23 -14.34 16.38
N ALA A 17 -10.28 -14.60 15.60
CA ALA A 17 -10.42 -14.12 14.22
C ALA A 17 -10.78 -12.63 14.12
N VAL A 18 -11.69 -12.14 14.96
CA VAL A 18 -12.12 -10.72 14.97
C VAL A 18 -10.94 -9.73 15.09
N PRO A 19 -10.01 -9.84 16.07
CA PRO A 19 -8.88 -8.92 16.16
C PRO A 19 -7.89 -9.09 15.00
N ALA A 20 -7.78 -10.28 14.38
CA ALA A 20 -6.92 -10.49 13.22
C ALA A 20 -7.48 -9.77 11.97
N VAL A 21 -8.80 -9.80 11.75
CA VAL A 21 -9.47 -9.06 10.66
C VAL A 21 -9.39 -7.55 10.88
N LEU A 22 -9.58 -7.08 12.12
CA LEU A 22 -9.43 -5.66 12.45
C LEU A 22 -7.99 -5.18 12.20
N LEU A 23 -6.97 -5.92 12.66
CA LEU A 23 -5.57 -5.58 12.40
C LEU A 23 -5.25 -5.52 10.89
N ALA A 24 -5.84 -6.40 10.08
CA ALA A 24 -5.68 -6.41 8.62
C ALA A 24 -6.28 -5.18 7.92
N GLN A 25 -7.29 -4.52 8.50
CA GLN A 25 -7.89 -3.30 7.94
C GLN A 25 -7.33 -1.99 8.53
N THR A 26 -6.52 -2.04 9.60
CA THR A 26 -5.94 -0.85 10.25
C THR A 26 -4.58 -0.39 9.71
N GLU A 27 -4.18 -0.78 8.49
CA GLU A 27 -2.99 -0.19 7.87
C GLU A 27 -3.30 1.23 7.36
N THR A 28 -3.00 2.22 8.20
CA THR A 28 -3.27 3.63 7.87
C THR A 28 -2.54 4.04 6.58
N PRO A 29 -3.12 4.95 5.76
CA PRO A 29 -2.50 5.34 4.49
C PRO A 29 -1.11 5.95 4.70
N ALA A 30 -0.85 6.63 5.83
CA ALA A 30 0.48 7.10 6.19
C ALA A 30 1.49 5.95 6.42
N ALA A 31 1.06 4.82 6.98
CA ALA A 31 1.90 3.64 7.15
C ALA A 31 2.19 2.94 5.81
N ALA A 32 1.17 2.76 4.96
CA ALA A 32 1.32 2.23 3.61
C ALA A 32 2.27 3.09 2.76
N ASN A 33 2.06 4.41 2.75
CA ASN A 33 2.91 5.39 2.07
C ASN A 33 4.36 5.36 2.59
N LYS A 34 4.57 5.16 3.90
CA LYS A 34 5.91 4.99 4.45
C LYS A 34 6.56 3.69 3.98
N ARG A 35 5.85 2.56 3.98
CA ARG A 35 6.38 1.28 3.46
C ARG A 35 6.73 1.37 1.98
N LEU A 36 5.91 2.09 1.20
CA LEU A 36 6.18 2.36 -0.21
C LEU A 36 7.46 3.19 -0.37
N PHE A 37 7.63 4.28 0.40
CA PHE A 37 8.87 5.06 0.43
C PHE A 37 10.09 4.20 0.81
N ASP A 38 10.01 3.44 1.90
CA ASP A 38 11.10 2.59 2.37
C ASP A 38 11.51 1.56 1.31
N ARG A 39 10.53 0.98 0.59
CA ARG A 39 10.71 0.06 -0.53
C ARG A 39 11.33 0.74 -1.76
N THR A 40 10.92 1.97 -2.09
CA THR A 40 11.55 2.75 -3.17
C THR A 40 13.02 3.07 -2.83
N VAL A 41 13.33 3.45 -1.58
CA VAL A 41 14.72 3.66 -1.13
C VAL A 41 15.54 2.37 -1.24
N ASP A 42 14.99 1.21 -0.88
CA ASP A 42 15.65 -0.08 -1.02
C ASP A 42 15.92 -0.48 -2.49
N GLU A 43 14.98 -0.21 -3.41
CA GLU A 43 15.14 -0.44 -4.85
C GLU A 43 16.16 0.53 -5.48
N LEU A 44 16.16 1.81 -5.09
CA LEU A 44 17.13 2.81 -5.56
C LEU A 44 18.57 2.44 -5.11
N ASN A 45 18.74 2.04 -3.85
CA ASN A 45 20.03 1.53 -3.36
C ASN A 45 20.42 0.25 -4.12
N PHE A 46 19.51 -0.72 -4.24
CA PHE A 46 19.76 -1.97 -4.97
C PHE A 46 20.29 -1.71 -6.39
N ARG A 47 19.59 -0.93 -7.22
CA ARG A 47 20.00 -0.63 -8.60
C ARG A 47 21.33 0.13 -8.67
N THR A 48 21.59 0.99 -7.69
CA THR A 48 22.85 1.74 -7.59
C THR A 48 24.02 0.79 -7.30
N MET A 49 23.86 -0.12 -6.33
CA MET A 49 24.85 -1.14 -6.01
C MET A 49 25.04 -2.17 -7.12
N GLU A 50 23.95 -2.65 -7.71
CA GLU A 50 23.92 -3.56 -8.86
C GLU A 50 24.76 -2.99 -10.01
N THR A 51 24.49 -1.74 -10.40
CA THR A 51 25.23 -1.07 -11.47
C THR A 51 26.72 -0.88 -11.13
N VAL A 52 27.05 -0.45 -9.91
CA VAL A 52 28.47 -0.28 -9.50
C VAL A 52 29.20 -1.62 -9.42
N TYR A 53 28.53 -2.69 -8.95
CA TYR A 53 29.12 -4.02 -8.81
C TYR A 53 29.36 -4.68 -10.17
N ASP A 54 28.33 -4.74 -11.02
CA ASP A 54 28.39 -5.35 -12.35
C ASP A 54 29.41 -4.68 -13.28
N LYS A 55 29.71 -3.39 -13.06
CA LYS A 55 30.76 -2.66 -13.79
C LYS A 55 32.13 -2.75 -13.13
N SER A 56 32.21 -3.14 -11.85
CA SER A 56 33.47 -3.41 -11.13
C SER A 56 33.97 -4.85 -11.32
N PHE A 57 33.08 -5.82 -11.56
CA PHE A 57 33.41 -7.25 -11.63
C PHE A 57 32.92 -7.89 -12.93
N ALA A 58 33.80 -8.04 -13.93
CA ALA A 58 33.45 -8.58 -15.25
C ALA A 58 32.93 -10.04 -15.26
N ARG A 59 33.07 -10.80 -14.17
CA ARG A 59 32.59 -12.18 -14.01
C ARG A 59 31.63 -12.38 -12.84
N GLY A 60 31.31 -11.32 -12.09
CA GLY A 60 30.39 -11.36 -10.96
C GLY A 60 29.12 -10.59 -11.29
N LYS A 61 27.97 -11.07 -10.82
CA LYS A 61 26.69 -10.36 -10.90
C LYS A 61 26.19 -10.06 -9.50
N PHE A 62 25.62 -8.88 -9.29
CA PHE A 62 25.02 -8.54 -8.00
C PHE A 62 23.74 -9.36 -7.79
N PRO A 63 23.62 -10.20 -6.75
CA PRO A 63 22.48 -11.11 -6.62
C PRO A 63 21.16 -10.36 -6.39
N VAL A 64 20.11 -10.70 -7.16
CA VAL A 64 18.78 -10.07 -7.09
C VAL A 64 18.08 -10.29 -5.73
N SER A 65 18.53 -11.25 -4.93
CA SER A 65 18.11 -11.45 -3.53
C SER A 65 18.50 -10.29 -2.60
N LEU A 66 19.48 -9.45 -3.00
CA LEU A 66 19.99 -8.33 -2.20
C LEU A 66 19.13 -7.05 -2.26
N ARG A 67 17.83 -7.17 -2.56
CA ARG A 67 16.91 -6.01 -2.57
C ARG A 67 16.64 -5.40 -1.20
N THR A 68 16.86 -6.14 -0.10
CA THR A 68 16.74 -5.57 1.25
C THR A 68 18.08 -5.07 1.78
N ALA A 69 18.06 -3.97 2.55
CA ALA A 69 19.26 -3.46 3.21
C ALA A 69 19.93 -4.49 4.15
N LYS A 70 19.17 -5.38 4.80
CA LYS A 70 19.71 -6.48 5.61
C LYS A 70 20.57 -7.42 4.77
N ALA A 71 20.03 -7.96 3.69
CA ALA A 71 20.75 -8.88 2.81
C ALA A 71 22.05 -8.25 2.25
N ARG A 72 22.03 -6.95 1.94
CA ARG A 72 23.22 -6.19 1.52
C ARG A 72 24.29 -6.01 2.61
N ARG A 73 23.95 -6.13 3.90
CA ARG A 73 24.94 -6.16 4.99
C ARG A 73 25.60 -7.53 5.14
N GLU A 74 24.88 -8.59 4.81
CA GLU A 74 25.32 -9.99 4.88
C GLU A 74 26.07 -10.42 3.60
N PHE A 75 26.11 -9.58 2.57
CA PHE A 75 26.82 -9.83 1.32
C PHE A 75 28.31 -9.47 1.40
N ASP A 76 29.15 -10.49 1.21
CA ASP A 76 30.61 -10.40 1.44
C ASP A 76 31.47 -10.74 0.21
N ASN A 77 30.87 -11.06 -0.94
CA ASN A 77 31.58 -11.50 -2.16
C ASN A 77 32.20 -10.34 -2.95
N PHE A 78 33.35 -9.85 -2.50
CA PHE A 78 34.16 -8.80 -3.14
C PHE A 78 35.58 -9.30 -3.46
N PRO A 79 35.76 -10.17 -4.47
CA PRO A 79 37.02 -10.87 -4.71
C PRO A 79 38.18 -9.89 -4.97
N GLY A 80 39.15 -9.87 -4.05
CA GLY A 80 40.33 -9.01 -4.10
C GLY A 80 40.07 -7.50 -3.94
N ARG A 81 38.88 -7.09 -3.46
CA ARG A 81 38.45 -5.68 -3.41
C ARG A 81 37.79 -5.29 -2.08
N ASP A 82 38.55 -5.37 -0.99
CA ASP A 82 38.12 -4.92 0.34
C ASP A 82 37.81 -3.42 0.42
N ASP A 83 38.35 -2.62 -0.51
CA ASP A 83 38.00 -1.22 -0.72
C ASP A 83 36.54 -1.07 -1.17
N LEU A 84 36.11 -1.86 -2.16
CA LEU A 84 34.71 -1.90 -2.61
C LEU A 84 33.79 -2.47 -1.54
N LYS A 85 34.21 -3.51 -0.81
CA LYS A 85 33.44 -4.04 0.32
C LYS A 85 33.12 -2.95 1.35
N LYS A 86 34.12 -2.15 1.75
CA LYS A 86 33.95 -1.02 2.68
C LYS A 86 33.07 0.09 2.07
N LEU A 87 33.24 0.40 0.80
CA LEU A 87 32.46 1.41 0.07
C LEU A 87 30.96 1.03 0.00
N PHE A 88 30.66 -0.23 -0.31
CA PHE A 88 29.29 -0.76 -0.35
C PHE A 88 28.65 -0.76 1.04
N GLN A 89 29.31 -1.30 2.05
CA GLN A 89 28.77 -1.33 3.42
C GLN A 89 28.52 0.10 3.95
N ASN A 90 29.40 1.06 3.63
CA ASN A 90 29.19 2.47 3.95
C ASN A 90 27.94 3.04 3.26
N TYR A 91 27.83 2.93 1.93
CA TYR A 91 26.68 3.44 1.17
C TYR A 91 25.35 2.78 1.60
N ASN A 92 25.35 1.48 1.91
CA ASN A 92 24.18 0.80 2.49
C ASN A 92 23.73 1.48 3.80
N SER A 93 24.68 1.76 4.69
CA SER A 93 24.43 2.42 5.99
C SER A 93 23.97 3.88 5.86
N VAL A 94 24.30 4.56 4.77
CA VAL A 94 23.78 5.90 4.44
C VAL A 94 22.36 5.79 3.88
N SER A 95 22.09 4.81 3.00
CA SER A 95 20.76 4.63 2.39
C SER A 95 19.64 4.45 3.42
N ASP A 96 19.87 3.68 4.47
CA ASP A 96 18.90 3.43 5.54
C ASP A 96 18.57 4.70 6.35
N ARG A 97 19.42 5.73 6.30
CA ARG A 97 19.16 7.01 6.97
C ARG A 97 18.04 7.79 6.28
N PHE A 98 17.84 7.64 4.97
CA PHE A 98 16.74 8.32 4.26
C PHE A 98 15.37 7.77 4.65
N LYS A 99 15.25 6.45 4.89
CA LYS A 99 14.04 5.79 5.45
C LYS A 99 13.60 6.39 6.80
N SER A 100 14.54 6.98 7.54
CA SER A 100 14.29 7.66 8.81
C SER A 100 13.86 9.13 8.68
N ARG A 101 13.80 9.70 7.47
CA ARG A 101 13.40 11.10 7.23
C ARG A 101 11.91 11.21 6.86
N PHE A 102 11.43 10.33 5.99
CA PHE A 102 10.01 10.31 5.61
C PHE A 102 9.11 9.90 6.78
N GLY A 103 7.91 10.48 6.88
CA GLY A 103 6.98 10.28 7.99
C GLY A 103 7.24 11.10 9.26
N LYS A 104 8.29 11.94 9.32
CA LYS A 104 8.55 12.88 10.43
C LYS A 104 7.80 14.22 10.33
N GLY A 105 6.83 14.31 9.44
CA GLY A 105 6.10 15.53 9.13
C GLY A 105 5.07 15.26 8.03
N ARG A 106 4.79 16.27 7.20
CA ARG A 106 3.83 16.17 6.11
C ARG A 106 4.19 15.04 5.13
N THR A 107 3.22 14.18 4.82
CA THR A 107 3.39 12.97 3.98
C THR A 107 2.60 13.09 2.69
N ASP A 108 2.88 14.16 1.94
CA ASP A 108 2.27 14.46 0.63
C ASP A 108 3.17 13.94 -0.51
N LEU A 109 2.59 13.74 -1.70
CA LEU A 109 3.30 13.34 -2.93
C LEU A 109 4.53 14.22 -3.21
N VAL A 110 4.41 15.54 -3.02
CA VAL A 110 5.50 16.50 -3.25
C VAL A 110 6.67 16.28 -2.29
N GLU A 111 6.40 15.95 -1.02
CA GLU A 111 7.47 15.67 -0.05
C GLU A 111 8.06 14.28 -0.26
N PHE A 112 7.25 13.30 -0.68
CA PHE A 112 7.70 11.97 -1.11
C PHE A 112 8.71 12.07 -2.27
N GLU A 113 8.35 12.76 -3.37
CA GLU A 113 9.26 12.96 -4.50
C GLU A 113 10.53 13.74 -4.10
N LYS A 114 10.38 14.80 -3.29
CA LYS A 114 11.49 15.64 -2.82
C LYS A 114 12.49 14.86 -1.95
N GLN A 115 12.02 14.06 -1.01
CA GLN A 115 12.88 13.24 -0.15
C GLN A 115 13.59 12.13 -0.95
N LEU A 116 12.94 11.55 -1.97
CA LEU A 116 13.60 10.59 -2.87
C LEU A 116 14.64 11.26 -3.80
N ASN A 117 14.31 12.41 -4.41
CA ASN A 117 15.25 13.14 -5.28
C ASN A 117 16.47 13.65 -4.50
N THR A 118 16.32 13.94 -3.19
CA THR A 118 17.45 14.30 -2.31
C THR A 118 18.53 13.22 -2.29
N ILE A 119 18.19 11.94 -2.48
CA ILE A 119 19.16 10.83 -2.53
C ILE A 119 20.08 10.97 -3.75
N LEU A 120 19.57 11.46 -4.89
CA LEU A 120 20.34 11.62 -6.13
C LEU A 120 21.27 12.85 -6.13
N VAL A 121 21.06 13.77 -5.18
CA VAL A 121 21.87 14.98 -4.97
C VAL A 121 22.80 14.83 -3.75
N ASP A 122 22.69 13.72 -3.00
CA ASP A 122 23.51 13.49 -1.82
C ASP A 122 24.97 13.17 -2.18
N ARG A 123 25.91 13.83 -1.49
CA ARG A 123 27.36 13.69 -1.73
C ARG A 123 27.88 12.26 -1.57
N ASN A 124 27.24 11.43 -0.74
CA ASN A 124 27.63 10.03 -0.58
C ASN A 124 27.18 9.17 -1.78
N PHE A 125 26.03 9.49 -2.39
CA PHE A 125 25.60 8.88 -3.65
C PHE A 125 26.54 9.28 -4.79
N GLU A 126 26.84 10.58 -4.95
CA GLU A 126 27.81 11.07 -5.96
C GLU A 126 29.17 10.37 -5.81
N PHE A 127 29.70 10.29 -4.58
CA PHE A 127 30.96 9.62 -4.29
C PHE A 127 30.92 8.12 -4.61
N PHE A 128 29.82 7.43 -4.28
CA PHE A 128 29.65 6.00 -4.57
C PHE A 128 29.63 5.72 -6.08
N ILE A 129 28.85 6.49 -6.85
CA ILE A 129 28.77 6.30 -8.30
C ILE A 129 30.00 6.81 -9.05
N ARG A 130 30.91 7.58 -8.43
CA ARG A 130 32.10 8.17 -9.07
C ARG A 130 33.00 7.13 -9.75
N VAL A 131 32.99 5.88 -9.27
CA VAL A 131 33.72 4.73 -9.84
C VAL A 131 33.24 4.38 -11.27
N LEU A 132 31.98 4.67 -11.60
CA LEU A 132 31.40 4.38 -12.92
C LEU A 132 31.88 5.38 -13.99
N PRO A 133 32.03 4.95 -15.26
CA PRO A 133 32.17 5.84 -16.42
C PRO A 133 31.06 6.91 -16.50
N ARG A 134 31.35 8.05 -17.13
CA ARG A 134 30.44 9.20 -17.19
C ARG A 134 29.05 8.84 -17.73
N ASP A 135 28.99 8.05 -18.80
CA ASP A 135 27.74 7.77 -19.49
C ASP A 135 26.91 6.70 -18.75
N GLU A 136 27.58 5.77 -18.07
CA GLU A 136 26.97 4.83 -17.11
C GLU A 136 26.35 5.57 -15.92
N ARG A 137 27.04 6.60 -15.36
CA ARG A 137 26.46 7.46 -14.31
C ARG A 137 25.21 8.18 -14.79
N ILE A 138 25.22 8.71 -16.02
CA ILE A 138 24.06 9.40 -16.61
C ILE A 138 22.91 8.43 -16.87
N ALA A 139 23.19 7.21 -17.36
CA ALA A 139 22.19 6.16 -17.54
C ALA A 139 21.56 5.72 -16.22
N LEU A 140 22.38 5.52 -15.17
CA LEU A 140 21.94 5.19 -13.82
C LEU A 140 21.07 6.31 -13.21
N ILE A 141 21.51 7.57 -13.25
CA ILE A 141 20.70 8.69 -12.72
C ILE A 141 19.34 8.76 -13.43
N ARG A 142 19.28 8.56 -14.75
CA ARG A 142 18.03 8.50 -15.51
C ARG A 142 17.15 7.28 -15.14
N SER A 143 17.74 6.11 -14.87
CA SER A 143 16.97 4.91 -14.48
C SER A 143 16.43 5.01 -13.05
N LEU A 144 17.18 5.64 -12.14
CA LEU A 144 16.75 5.97 -10.79
C LEU A 144 15.65 7.03 -10.80
N GLN A 145 15.77 8.10 -11.60
CA GLN A 145 14.70 9.10 -11.77
C GLN A 145 13.40 8.48 -12.30
N ARG A 146 13.47 7.50 -13.21
CA ARG A 146 12.30 6.71 -13.65
C ARG A 146 11.70 5.91 -12.50
N ALA A 147 12.52 5.27 -11.66
CA ALA A 147 12.05 4.53 -10.48
C ALA A 147 11.39 5.45 -9.43
N ILE A 148 11.90 6.67 -9.21
CA ILE A 148 11.27 7.68 -8.35
C ILE A 148 9.88 8.03 -8.89
N LYS A 149 9.76 8.33 -10.19
CA LYS A 149 8.46 8.62 -10.83
C LYS A 149 7.48 7.45 -10.78
N GLN A 150 7.97 6.21 -10.89
CA GLN A 150 7.14 5.01 -10.71
C GLN A 150 6.62 4.89 -9.27
N GLY A 151 7.47 5.14 -8.26
CA GLY A 151 7.04 5.20 -6.86
C GLY A 151 6.03 6.34 -6.59
N ALA A 152 6.23 7.51 -7.20
CA ALA A 152 5.32 8.64 -7.09
C ALA A 152 3.95 8.37 -7.73
N ALA A 153 3.91 7.72 -8.89
CA ALA A 153 2.68 7.28 -9.52
C ALA A 153 1.92 6.24 -8.65
N GLN A 154 2.64 5.29 -8.04
CA GLN A 154 2.04 4.33 -7.11
C GLN A 154 1.51 5.02 -5.84
N PHE A 155 2.23 6.00 -5.30
CA PHE A 155 1.78 6.82 -4.17
C PHE A 155 0.47 7.57 -4.50
N ASN A 156 0.38 8.18 -5.69
CA ASN A 156 -0.85 8.88 -6.12
C ASN A 156 -2.01 7.90 -6.27
N ALA A 157 -1.79 6.75 -6.92
CA ALA A 157 -2.79 5.69 -7.06
C ALA A 157 -3.24 5.08 -5.72
N SER A 158 -2.45 5.20 -4.65
CA SER A 158 -2.84 4.82 -3.28
C SER A 158 -3.51 5.94 -2.47
N GLN A 159 -3.69 7.14 -3.04
CA GLN A 159 -4.48 8.23 -2.44
C GLN A 159 -5.83 8.46 -3.13
N ASP A 160 -6.00 8.03 -4.37
CA ASP A 160 -7.32 7.96 -5.03
C ASP A 160 -8.13 6.75 -4.49
N PRO A 161 -9.31 6.95 -3.87
CA PRO A 161 -10.10 5.86 -3.28
C PRO A 161 -10.98 5.09 -4.29
N ALA A 162 -10.82 5.34 -5.59
CA ALA A 162 -11.68 4.78 -6.65
C ALA A 162 -10.95 3.93 -7.73
N PRO A 163 -10.03 3.00 -7.38
CA PRO A 163 -9.43 2.10 -8.37
C PRO A 163 -10.37 0.98 -8.83
N GLU A 164 -11.44 0.68 -8.09
CA GLU A 164 -12.33 -0.47 -8.37
C GLU A 164 -13.39 -0.16 -9.46
N GLU A 165 -13.94 1.05 -9.52
CA GLU A 165 -14.91 1.42 -10.57
C GLU A 165 -14.24 1.55 -11.96
N LEU A 166 -13.01 2.05 -12.03
CA LEU A 166 -12.25 2.16 -13.28
C LEU A 166 -11.64 0.83 -13.76
N ALA A 167 -11.55 -0.18 -12.89
CA ALA A 167 -11.12 -1.52 -13.28
C ALA A 167 -12.20 -2.29 -14.09
N ALA A 168 -13.47 -1.87 -14.01
CA ALA A 168 -14.59 -2.52 -14.69
C ALA A 168 -14.68 -2.19 -16.21
N ASP A 169 -14.16 -1.04 -16.64
CA ASP A 169 -14.29 -0.53 -18.03
C ASP A 169 -12.98 -0.59 -18.84
N GLY A 170 -11.92 -1.19 -18.28
CA GLY A 170 -10.61 -1.33 -18.92
C GLY A 170 -10.48 -2.49 -19.93
N ALA A 171 -11.56 -3.24 -20.18
CA ALA A 171 -11.52 -4.56 -20.83
C ALA A 171 -11.53 -4.54 -22.38
N ALA A 172 -10.84 -3.58 -23.02
CA ALA A 172 -10.87 -3.41 -24.47
C ALA A 172 -9.56 -2.87 -25.11
N VAL A 173 -8.42 -3.54 -24.90
CA VAL A 173 -7.22 -3.37 -25.75
C VAL A 173 -6.72 -4.75 -26.19
N PRO A 174 -6.78 -5.12 -27.48
CA PRO A 174 -6.34 -6.42 -27.95
C PRO A 174 -4.80 -6.54 -27.93
N PRO A 175 -4.24 -7.74 -27.68
CA PRO A 175 -2.80 -7.97 -27.80
C PRO A 175 -2.38 -7.89 -29.27
N ALA A 176 -1.27 -7.21 -29.54
CA ALA A 176 -0.60 -7.24 -30.83
C ALA A 176 0.60 -8.19 -30.75
N ASP A 177 0.57 -9.26 -31.54
CA ASP A 177 1.66 -10.24 -31.62
C ASP A 177 2.94 -9.60 -32.19
N ILE A 178 4.09 -9.88 -31.55
CA ILE A 178 5.42 -9.60 -32.10
C ILE A 178 6.32 -10.80 -31.79
N ASP A 179 6.36 -11.75 -32.73
CA ASP A 179 7.29 -12.88 -32.71
C ASP A 179 8.65 -12.47 -33.34
N PRO A 180 9.81 -12.97 -32.88
CA PRO A 180 11.11 -12.36 -33.21
C PRO A 180 11.89 -13.10 -34.31
N ALA A 181 12.16 -12.44 -35.45
CA ALA A 181 13.13 -12.94 -36.44
C ALA A 181 13.88 -11.84 -37.22
N SER A 182 15.10 -12.19 -37.64
CA SER A 182 16.13 -11.34 -38.26
C SER A 182 15.81 -10.78 -39.66
N ALA A 183 16.10 -9.49 -39.82
CA ALA A 183 16.98 -8.87 -40.85
C ALA A 183 16.93 -9.26 -42.35
N SER A 184 17.12 -8.18 -43.15
CA SER A 184 17.74 -8.13 -44.50
C SER A 184 16.87 -8.29 -45.76
N SER A 185 16.89 -7.21 -46.55
CA SER A 185 17.05 -7.19 -48.02
C SER A 185 15.93 -7.70 -48.95
N ALA A 186 15.08 -6.74 -49.32
CA ALA A 186 14.90 -6.27 -50.71
C ALA A 186 14.35 -7.17 -51.84
N ASN A 187 13.34 -6.60 -52.50
CA ASN A 187 13.08 -6.59 -53.96
C ASN A 187 12.07 -7.61 -54.56
N THR A 188 11.32 -7.11 -55.57
CA THR A 188 10.56 -7.84 -56.62
C THR A 188 9.29 -8.63 -56.26
N THR A 189 8.13 -8.01 -56.49
CA THR A 189 6.87 -8.58 -57.02
C THR A 189 6.90 -8.66 -58.57
N PRO A 190 5.88 -9.16 -59.31
CA PRO A 190 4.71 -10.02 -58.95
C PRO A 190 4.43 -11.19 -59.96
N GLU A 191 3.58 -12.16 -59.58
CA GLU A 191 2.57 -12.90 -60.41
C GLU A 191 1.68 -13.71 -59.43
N ALA A 192 0.34 -13.84 -59.58
CA ALA A 192 -0.45 -14.71 -60.47
C ALA A 192 -0.14 -16.22 -60.29
N VAL A 193 -1.08 -17.18 -60.28
CA VAL A 193 -2.43 -17.29 -60.91
C VAL A 193 -3.46 -17.94 -59.95
N ALA A 194 -4.76 -17.79 -60.23
CA ALA A 194 -5.90 -18.29 -59.42
C ALA A 194 -6.43 -19.69 -59.81
N ALA A 195 -7.07 -20.38 -58.85
CA ALA A 195 -7.99 -21.54 -58.96
C ALA A 195 -8.41 -21.97 -57.53
N GLU A 196 -9.57 -22.56 -57.22
CA GLU A 196 -10.92 -22.61 -57.83
C GLU A 196 -11.92 -23.01 -56.70
N ASP A 197 -13.21 -22.66 -56.82
CA ASP A 197 -14.33 -22.99 -55.89
C ASP A 197 -15.16 -24.16 -56.51
N PRO A 198 -16.32 -24.68 -56.00
CA PRO A 198 -16.91 -24.68 -54.66
C PRO A 198 -17.50 -26.06 -54.18
N GLN A 199 -17.93 -26.14 -52.90
CA GLN A 199 -19.12 -26.91 -52.40
C GLN A 199 -19.15 -28.48 -52.49
N PRO A 200 -20.18 -29.21 -51.97
CA PRO A 200 -20.93 -29.10 -50.68
C PRO A 200 -21.24 -30.47 -49.98
N GLU A 201 -22.21 -30.44 -49.04
CA GLU A 201 -23.27 -31.47 -48.75
C GLU A 201 -23.18 -32.41 -47.49
N PRO A 202 -24.31 -32.99 -46.95
CA PRO A 202 -24.92 -32.41 -45.72
C PRO A 202 -25.50 -33.44 -44.66
N GLU A 203 -26.36 -32.93 -43.75
CA GLU A 203 -27.41 -33.66 -42.95
C GLU A 203 -26.93 -34.64 -41.83
N VAL A 204 -27.65 -35.01 -40.75
CA VAL A 204 -28.94 -34.65 -40.04
C VAL A 204 -28.80 -35.20 -38.57
N ALA A 205 -29.51 -34.83 -37.48
CA ALA A 205 -30.91 -34.42 -37.20
C ALA A 205 -31.03 -33.52 -35.94
N LEU A 206 -32.25 -33.40 -35.36
CA LEU A 206 -32.51 -32.94 -33.97
C LEU A 206 -33.08 -34.07 -33.10
N ALA A 207 -32.93 -33.98 -31.77
CA ALA A 207 -33.87 -34.54 -30.79
C ALA A 207 -33.77 -33.83 -29.42
N SER A 208 -34.91 -33.42 -28.85
CA SER A 208 -34.99 -32.90 -27.48
C SER A 208 -36.39 -33.15 -26.87
N PRO A 209 -36.47 -33.81 -25.71
CA PRO A 209 -37.62 -33.76 -24.82
C PRO A 209 -37.20 -33.53 -23.35
N ALA A 210 -38.05 -33.11 -22.41
CA ALA A 210 -39.30 -32.35 -22.41
C ALA A 210 -39.62 -32.04 -20.93
N THR A 211 -40.37 -30.98 -20.63
CA THR A 211 -40.62 -30.55 -19.24
C THR A 211 -41.50 -31.53 -18.46
N GLY A 212 -41.08 -31.93 -17.25
CA GLY A 212 -41.86 -32.75 -16.32
C GLY A 212 -42.14 -32.00 -15.01
N TYR A 213 -43.41 -31.69 -14.73
CA TYR A 213 -43.84 -30.96 -13.52
C TYR A 213 -44.32 -31.94 -12.45
N ALA A 214 -43.80 -31.85 -11.23
CA ALA A 214 -44.17 -32.74 -10.11
C ALA A 214 -44.53 -31.93 -8.85
N GLY A 215 -45.70 -32.22 -8.28
CA GLY A 215 -46.25 -31.53 -7.11
C GLY A 215 -45.53 -31.87 -5.78
N PRO A 216 -45.88 -31.15 -4.69
CA PRO A 216 -45.07 -31.11 -3.48
C PRO A 216 -45.15 -32.37 -2.62
N ARG A 217 -44.00 -32.79 -2.08
CA ARG A 217 -43.91 -33.62 -0.86
C ARG A 217 -43.44 -32.75 0.30
N SER A 218 -44.29 -32.61 1.31
CA SER A 218 -43.99 -31.91 2.56
C SER A 218 -43.38 -32.86 3.60
N LEU A 219 -42.42 -32.34 4.38
CA LEU A 219 -41.93 -32.91 5.66
C LEU A 219 -41.29 -34.31 5.59
N ASP A 220 -39.96 -34.38 5.47
CA ASP A 220 -39.13 -34.69 6.67
C ASP A 220 -37.64 -34.31 6.45
N THR A 221 -37.39 -33.06 6.04
CA THR A 221 -36.03 -32.51 6.02
C THR A 221 -35.80 -31.68 7.27
N ALA A 222 -34.86 -32.09 8.13
CA ALA A 222 -34.36 -31.25 9.22
C ALA A 222 -34.02 -29.84 8.71
N PRO A 223 -34.34 -28.78 9.47
CA PRO A 223 -34.37 -27.41 8.95
C PRO A 223 -32.99 -26.98 8.44
N ARG A 224 -32.83 -27.03 7.12
CA ARG A 224 -31.69 -26.49 6.40
C ARG A 224 -31.77 -24.98 6.54
N HIS A 225 -31.06 -24.45 7.54
CA HIS A 225 -30.82 -23.02 7.66
C HIS A 225 -29.98 -22.65 6.45
N ASP A 226 -30.52 -21.79 5.59
CA ASP A 226 -29.80 -21.38 4.40
C ASP A 226 -28.64 -20.46 4.81
N TRP A 227 -27.64 -20.34 3.94
CA TRP A 227 -26.54 -19.40 4.15
C TRP A 227 -27.03 -17.94 4.36
N MET A 228 -28.20 -17.61 3.80
CA MET A 228 -28.93 -16.36 4.03
C MET A 228 -29.47 -16.21 5.45
N ASP A 229 -29.88 -17.29 6.12
CA ASP A 229 -30.31 -17.24 7.53
C ASP A 229 -29.11 -16.95 8.44
N TYR A 230 -27.96 -17.57 8.16
CA TYR A 230 -26.71 -17.26 8.86
C TYR A 230 -26.23 -15.83 8.59
N LEU A 231 -26.38 -15.33 7.36
CA LEU A 231 -26.06 -13.93 7.02
C LEU A 231 -26.98 -12.95 7.75
N ASN A 232 -28.30 -13.19 7.75
CA ASN A 232 -29.28 -12.39 8.48
C ASN A 232 -29.05 -12.45 10.00
N LEU A 233 -28.70 -13.61 10.56
CA LEU A 233 -28.37 -13.75 11.97
C LEU A 233 -27.10 -12.96 12.34
N LEU A 234 -26.08 -12.98 11.48
CA LEU A 234 -24.83 -12.24 11.68
C LEU A 234 -25.04 -10.73 11.54
N LEU A 235 -25.85 -10.29 10.57
CA LEU A 235 -26.20 -8.88 10.33
C LEU A 235 -27.12 -8.31 11.43
N SER A 236 -28.08 -9.11 11.90
CA SER A 236 -28.93 -8.78 13.06
C SER A 236 -28.11 -8.73 14.35
N GLY A 237 -27.19 -9.70 14.56
CA GLY A 237 -26.28 -9.73 15.69
C GLY A 237 -25.31 -8.54 15.71
N SER A 238 -24.74 -8.15 14.56
CA SER A 238 -23.86 -6.99 14.47
C SER A 238 -24.63 -5.67 14.64
N SER A 239 -25.84 -5.56 14.10
CA SER A 239 -26.75 -4.43 14.33
C SER A 239 -27.09 -4.28 15.83
N LEU A 240 -27.45 -5.37 16.50
CA LEU A 240 -27.76 -5.36 17.93
C LEU A 240 -26.54 -5.04 18.81
N LEU A 241 -25.35 -5.55 18.45
CA LEU A 241 -24.09 -5.21 19.14
C LEU A 241 -23.70 -3.73 18.94
N LEU A 242 -23.92 -3.18 17.73
CA LEU A 242 -23.64 -1.78 17.42
C LEU A 242 -24.63 -0.85 18.13
N LEU A 243 -25.91 -1.22 18.22
CA LEU A 243 -26.92 -0.53 19.03
C LEU A 243 -26.57 -0.61 20.52
N LEU A 244 -26.15 -1.77 21.03
CA LEU A 244 -25.70 -1.92 22.42
C LEU A 244 -24.51 -0.99 22.71
N TYR A 245 -23.49 -0.98 21.85
CA TYR A 245 -22.31 -0.10 21.98
C TYR A 245 -22.68 1.39 21.95
N LEU A 246 -23.59 1.79 21.04
CA LEU A 246 -24.14 3.15 21.03
C LEU A 246 -24.79 3.50 22.37
N VAL A 247 -25.60 2.60 22.93
CA VAL A 247 -26.31 2.83 24.21
C VAL A 247 -25.37 2.79 25.43
N THR A 248 -24.39 1.88 25.49
CA THR A 248 -23.53 1.69 26.67
C THR A 248 -22.29 2.57 26.69
N SER A 249 -21.91 3.17 25.56
CA SER A 249 -20.65 3.91 25.44
C SER A 249 -20.82 5.29 24.79
N VAL A 250 -21.52 5.38 23.67
CA VAL A 250 -21.65 6.67 22.95
C VAL A 250 -22.68 7.59 23.62
N LEU A 251 -23.85 7.08 23.99
CA LEU A 251 -24.88 7.84 24.72
C LEU A 251 -24.36 8.43 26.05
N PRO A 252 -23.71 7.67 26.95
CA PRO A 252 -23.21 8.23 28.21
C PRO A 252 -22.04 9.21 28.02
N ASP A 253 -21.18 9.04 27.02
CA ASP A 253 -20.10 9.99 26.72
C ASP A 253 -20.61 11.28 26.06
N LEU A 254 -21.64 11.21 25.21
CA LEU A 254 -22.34 12.40 24.71
C LEU A 254 -23.12 13.09 25.83
N ARG A 255 -23.73 12.33 26.73
CA ARG A 255 -24.47 12.88 27.87
C ARG A 255 -23.55 13.56 28.88
N SER A 256 -22.43 12.96 29.27
CA SER A 256 -21.47 13.59 30.18
C SER A 256 -20.87 14.88 29.60
N ARG A 257 -20.63 14.94 28.28
CA ARG A 257 -20.22 16.16 27.59
C ARG A 257 -21.32 17.23 27.58
N LEU A 258 -22.58 16.86 27.37
CA LEU A 258 -23.71 17.81 27.40
C LEU A 258 -23.99 18.32 28.82
N ASP A 259 -23.97 17.43 29.81
CA ASP A 259 -24.17 17.78 31.22
C ASP A 259 -23.02 18.73 31.66
N ALA A 260 -21.75 18.44 31.34
CA ALA A 260 -20.62 19.33 31.62
C ALA A 260 -20.70 20.69 30.90
N LEU A 261 -21.13 20.73 29.63
CA LEU A 261 -21.37 21.98 28.90
C LEU A 261 -22.56 22.79 29.43
N THR A 262 -23.44 22.16 30.21
CA THR A 262 -24.56 22.80 30.89
C THR A 262 -24.13 23.33 32.27
N GLU A 263 -23.31 22.58 33.01
CA GLU A 263 -22.70 23.04 34.27
C GLU A 263 -21.78 24.25 34.04
N ASP A 264 -20.96 24.26 32.97
CA ASP A 264 -20.16 25.44 32.55
C ASP A 264 -21.03 26.66 32.13
N GLN A 265 -22.35 26.50 31.96
CA GLN A 265 -23.27 27.56 31.59
C GLN A 265 -24.00 28.18 32.80
N GLU A 266 -24.08 27.49 33.95
CA GLU A 266 -24.83 27.95 35.14
C GLU A 266 -23.95 28.67 36.20
N LEU A 267 -23.35 29.80 35.76
CA LEU A 267 -23.01 30.98 36.60
C LEU A 267 -21.81 30.86 37.60
N PRO A 268 -21.28 31.97 38.19
CA PRO A 268 -21.76 33.36 38.14
C PRO A 268 -20.75 34.47 37.75
N ALA A 269 -21.30 35.51 37.11
CA ALA A 269 -20.99 36.95 37.21
C ALA A 269 -19.55 37.49 36.93
N PRO A 270 -19.42 38.62 36.21
CA PRO A 270 -18.12 39.24 35.92
C PRO A 270 -17.48 39.88 37.15
N ARG A 271 -16.25 39.48 37.49
CA ARG A 271 -15.46 40.11 38.57
C ARG A 271 -15.03 41.52 38.18
N THR A 272 -15.55 42.52 38.89
CA THR A 272 -15.18 43.94 38.75
C THR A 272 -13.69 44.14 39.00
N ARG A 273 -12.96 44.69 38.02
CA ARG A 273 -11.58 45.15 38.21
C ARG A 273 -11.56 46.33 39.18
N ARG A 274 -11.04 46.11 40.39
CA ARG A 274 -10.72 47.17 41.34
C ARG A 274 -9.38 47.81 40.93
N PRO A 275 -9.28 49.13 40.71
CA PRO A 275 -8.00 49.79 40.44
C PRO A 275 -7.12 49.76 41.69
N ALA A 276 -5.81 49.71 41.50
CA ALA A 276 -4.84 49.87 42.58
C ALA A 276 -4.66 51.35 42.93
N PRO A 277 -4.54 51.72 44.22
CA PRO A 277 -4.20 53.09 44.62
C PRO A 277 -2.74 53.41 44.26
N LEU A 278 -2.46 54.70 44.04
CA LEU A 278 -1.10 55.22 43.91
C LEU A 278 -0.42 55.31 45.29
N PRO A 279 0.93 55.34 45.36
CA PRO A 279 1.63 55.59 46.61
C PRO A 279 1.34 57.01 47.13
N GLU A 280 1.04 57.14 48.41
CA GLU A 280 0.95 58.43 49.09
C GLU A 280 2.32 58.77 49.71
N ASP A 281 2.89 59.91 49.33
CA ASP A 281 4.10 60.45 49.98
C ASP A 281 3.78 60.82 51.42
N ARG A 282 4.40 60.11 52.37
CA ARG A 282 4.22 60.33 53.80
C ARG A 282 5.47 60.96 54.40
N TYR A 283 5.50 62.30 54.41
CA TYR A 283 6.32 63.03 55.35
C TYR A 283 5.76 62.80 56.77
N GLU A 284 6.64 62.46 57.71
CA GLU A 284 6.36 62.45 59.14
C GLU A 284 6.78 63.80 59.71
N ASP A 285 5.92 64.44 60.51
CA ASP A 285 6.30 65.59 61.35
C ASP A 285 5.51 65.55 62.68
N GLU A 286 6.27 65.63 63.78
CA GLU A 286 5.97 66.15 65.13
C GLU A 286 4.55 65.91 65.72
N ASN A 287 4.36 65.11 66.79
CA ASN A 287 4.89 65.32 68.15
C ASN A 287 4.72 64.06 69.02
#